data_AF-A0A925WMV1-F1
#
_entry.id   AF-A0A925WMV1-F1
#
_cell.length_a   1.000
_cell.length_b   1.000
_cell.length_c   1.000
_cell.angle_alpha   90.00
_cell.angle_beta   90.00
_cell.angle_gamma   90.00
#
_symmetry.space_group_name_H-M   'P 1'
#
loop_
_entity.id
_entity.type
_entity.pdbx_description
1 polymer ?
#
loop_
_entity_poly.entity_id
_entity_poly.type
_entity_poly.pdbx_seq_one_letter_code
_entity_poly.pdbx_strand_id
1 'polypeptide(L)'
;MSSQAHDYFQTLLVTVLGQAFAAAGYHLVDNPMQQAGGFFKFESERGTALEFQHLAYQDTEWSSGQASRFRVMLLAHDGRRRDLSALVVDDFAVAILPSARHWWQYQDTHTLGQALLEAGKLTIGY
;
A
#
# COMPACT_ATOMS: atom_id res chain seq x y z
N MET A 1 -18.15 -0.15 11.06
CA MET A 1 -17.31 0.95 11.60
C MET A 1 -15.85 0.88 11.13
N SER A 2 -15.40 -0.16 10.40
CA SER A 2 -14.06 -0.21 9.77
C SER A 2 -13.93 0.59 8.46
N SER A 3 -15.04 0.82 7.74
CA SER A 3 -15.03 1.51 6.45
C SER A 3 -14.40 2.90 6.53
N GLN A 4 -14.68 3.67 7.59
CA GLN A 4 -14.16 5.03 7.75
C GLN A 4 -12.62 5.09 7.77
N ALA A 5 -11.95 4.09 8.34
CA ALA A 5 -10.49 4.03 8.36
C ALA A 5 -9.92 3.67 6.97
N HIS A 6 -10.61 2.83 6.22
CA HIS A 6 -10.24 2.48 4.84
C HIS A 6 -10.49 3.66 3.89
N ASP A 7 -11.61 4.38 4.05
CA ASP A 7 -11.92 5.59 3.28
C ASP A 7 -10.86 6.69 3.52
N TYR A 8 -10.44 6.84 4.78
CA TYR A 8 -9.38 7.75 5.15
C TYR A 8 -8.02 7.36 4.53
N PHE A 9 -7.67 6.07 4.60
CA PHE A 9 -6.47 5.54 3.97
C PHE A 9 -6.49 5.76 2.45
N GLN A 10 -7.62 5.48 1.78
CA GLN A 10 -7.80 5.74 0.34
C GLN A 10 -7.55 7.19 -0.01
N THR A 11 -8.11 8.11 0.79
CA THR A 11 -7.95 9.55 0.58
C THR A 11 -6.48 9.95 0.61
N LEU A 12 -5.72 9.50 1.62
CA LEU A 12 -4.29 9.78 1.71
C LEU A 12 -3.48 9.05 0.63
N LEU A 13 -3.81 7.80 0.31
CA LEU A 13 -3.18 7.04 -0.75
C LEU A 13 -3.26 7.77 -2.09
N VAL A 14 -4.45 8.24 -2.47
CA VAL A 14 -4.67 8.98 -3.71
C VAL A 14 -4.03 10.38 -3.65
N THR A 15 -4.08 11.05 -2.50
CA THR A 15 -3.46 12.38 -2.36
C THR A 15 -1.94 12.32 -2.51
N VAL A 16 -1.30 11.34 -1.88
CA VAL A 16 0.17 11.23 -1.84
C VAL A 16 0.71 10.59 -3.12
N LEU A 17 0.07 9.54 -3.62
CA LEU A 17 0.60 8.74 -4.74
C LEU A 17 -0.18 8.88 -6.04
N GLY A 18 -1.41 9.41 -6.01
CA GLY A 18 -2.32 9.39 -7.15
C GLY A 18 -1.76 10.08 -8.40
N GLN A 19 -1.13 11.24 -8.25
CA GLN A 19 -0.51 11.94 -9.39
C GLN A 19 0.67 11.15 -9.97
N ALA A 20 1.52 10.58 -9.11
CA ALA A 20 2.69 9.84 -9.54
C ALA A 20 2.29 8.51 -10.22
N PHE A 21 1.29 7.81 -9.68
CA PHE A 21 0.73 6.61 -10.30
C PHE A 21 0.02 6.91 -11.61
N ALA A 22 -0.78 7.97 -11.69
CA ALA A 22 -1.39 8.40 -12.94
C ALA A 22 -0.33 8.71 -14.02
N ALA A 23 0.74 9.41 -13.65
CA ALA A 23 1.86 9.68 -14.56
C ALA A 23 2.58 8.40 -15.03
N ALA A 24 2.63 7.37 -14.18
CA ALA A 24 3.15 6.05 -14.51
C ALA A 24 2.13 5.15 -15.27
N GLY A 25 0.92 5.65 -15.57
CA GLY A 25 -0.11 4.92 -16.30
C GLY A 25 -0.96 3.98 -15.43
N TYR A 26 -0.91 4.13 -14.12
CA TYR A 26 -1.73 3.40 -13.16
C TYR A 26 -2.96 4.21 -12.75
N HIS A 27 -4.12 3.57 -12.71
CA HIS A 27 -5.37 4.16 -12.24
C HIS A 27 -5.99 3.30 -11.13
N LEU A 28 -6.61 3.95 -10.15
CA LEU A 28 -7.32 3.25 -9.09
C LEU A 28 -8.56 2.57 -9.67
N VAL A 29 -8.70 1.28 -9.42
CA VAL A 29 -9.89 0.51 -9.79
C VAL A 29 -11.02 0.84 -8.83
N ASP A 30 -12.15 1.30 -9.36
CA ASP A 30 -13.35 1.55 -8.57
C ASP A 30 -14.02 0.22 -8.19
N ASN A 31 -13.79 -0.20 -6.95
CA ASN A 31 -14.40 -1.39 -6.39
C ASN A 31 -14.74 -1.14 -4.91
N PRO A 32 -15.89 -0.52 -4.63
CA PRO A 32 -16.25 -0.08 -3.28
C PRO A 32 -16.27 -1.22 -2.27
N MET A 33 -16.62 -2.45 -2.68
CA MET A 33 -16.66 -3.60 -1.80
C MET A 33 -15.27 -4.05 -1.36
N GLN A 34 -14.28 -4.05 -2.27
CA GLN A 34 -12.89 -4.35 -1.93
C GLN A 34 -12.25 -3.21 -1.12
N GLN A 35 -12.52 -1.97 -1.50
CA GLN A 35 -12.00 -0.78 -0.82
C GLN A 35 -12.50 -0.71 0.64
N ALA A 36 -13.79 -1.00 0.87
CA ALA A 36 -14.35 -1.11 2.21
C ALA A 36 -13.72 -2.23 3.06
N GLY A 37 -13.13 -3.24 2.41
CA GLY A 37 -12.35 -4.32 3.05
C GLY A 37 -10.85 -4.02 3.19
N GLY A 38 -10.40 -2.81 2.86
CA GLY A 38 -8.99 -2.41 2.93
C GLY A 38 -8.13 -2.87 1.77
N PHE A 39 -8.73 -3.25 0.64
CA PHE A 39 -8.01 -3.63 -0.58
C PHE A 39 -8.15 -2.53 -1.63
N PHE A 40 -7.02 -1.97 -2.05
CA PHE A 40 -6.95 -0.93 -3.07
C PHE A 40 -6.06 -1.40 -4.21
N LYS A 41 -6.60 -1.41 -5.42
CA LYS A 41 -5.89 -1.88 -6.60
C LYS A 41 -5.70 -0.75 -7.58
N PHE A 42 -4.46 -0.52 -7.99
CA PHE A 42 -4.14 0.29 -9.14
C PHE A 42 -3.78 -0.62 -10.31
N GLU A 43 -4.35 -0.37 -11.48
CA GLU A 43 -4.08 -1.15 -12.70
C GLU A 43 -3.48 -0.26 -13.78
N SER A 44 -2.61 -0.86 -14.59
CA SER A 44 -2.10 -0.25 -15.82
C SER A 44 -2.74 -0.90 -17.04
N GLU A 45 -2.83 -0.16 -18.14
CA GLU A 45 -3.29 -0.69 -19.43
C GLU A 45 -2.40 -1.83 -19.97
N ARG A 46 -1.18 -1.97 -19.43
CA ARG A 46 -0.20 -3.00 -19.79
C ARG A 46 -0.40 -4.32 -19.03
N GLY A 47 -1.46 -4.44 -18.24
CA GLY A 47 -1.77 -5.66 -17.48
C GLY A 47 -0.94 -5.85 -16.21
N THR A 48 -0.22 -4.82 -15.75
CA THR A 48 0.41 -4.83 -14.41
C THR A 48 -0.48 -4.15 -13.39
N ALA A 49 -0.37 -4.53 -12.11
CA ALA A 49 -1.15 -3.94 -11.04
C ALA A 49 -0.35 -3.76 -9.74
N LEU A 50 -0.79 -2.82 -8.92
CA LEU A 50 -0.30 -2.54 -7.58
C LEU A 50 -1.46 -2.76 -6.61
N GLU A 51 -1.29 -3.65 -5.64
CA GLU A 51 -2.33 -3.96 -4.65
C GLU A 51 -1.87 -3.55 -3.26
N PHE A 52 -2.60 -2.60 -2.67
CA PHE A 52 -2.43 -2.20 -1.29
C PHE A 52 -3.42 -3.00 -0.43
N GLN A 53 -2.91 -3.67 0.59
CA GLN A 53 -3.72 -4.26 1.64
C GLN A 53 -3.51 -3.48 2.93
N HIS A 54 -4.58 -2.86 3.42
CA HIS A 54 -4.60 -2.04 4.61
C HIS A 54 -5.34 -2.75 5.75
N LEU A 55 -4.70 -2.83 6.92
CA LEU A 55 -5.26 -3.31 8.17
C LEU A 55 -5.30 -2.15 9.17
N ALA A 56 -6.50 -1.64 9.42
CA ALA A 56 -6.74 -0.59 10.40
C ALA A 56 -6.97 -1.19 11.78
N TYR A 57 -6.20 -0.75 12.76
CA TYR A 57 -6.49 -1.00 14.17
C TYR A 57 -7.09 0.28 14.75
N GLN A 58 -8.35 0.23 15.16
CA GLN A 58 -8.96 1.28 15.96
C GLN A 58 -8.56 1.06 17.41
N ASP A 59 -8.33 2.13 18.15
CA ASP A 59 -8.02 2.07 19.58
C ASP A 59 -9.25 1.50 20.31
N THR A 60 -9.11 0.26 20.79
CA THR A 60 -10.07 -0.44 21.65
C THR A 60 -9.34 -0.86 22.91
N GLU A 61 -10.07 -1.25 23.93
CA GLU A 61 -9.50 -1.78 25.17
C GLU A 61 -8.56 -2.99 24.94
N TRP A 62 -8.69 -3.67 23.78
CA TRP A 62 -7.88 -4.82 23.38
C TRP A 62 -6.81 -4.54 22.30
N SER A 63 -6.79 -3.34 21.72
CA SER A 63 -5.84 -2.93 20.68
C SER A 63 -5.01 -1.71 21.05
N SER A 64 -5.09 -1.26 22.31
CA SER A 64 -4.43 -0.07 22.82
C SER A 64 -2.95 -0.02 22.39
N GLY A 65 -2.64 0.91 21.50
CA GLY A 65 -1.28 1.18 21.01
C GLY A 65 -0.77 0.32 19.83
N GLN A 66 -1.59 -0.53 19.21
CA GLN A 66 -1.17 -1.22 17.98
C GLN A 66 -1.20 -0.29 16.76
N ALA A 67 -0.06 -0.16 16.08
CA ALA A 67 0.03 0.60 14.84
C ALA A 67 -0.80 -0.06 13.72
N SER A 68 -1.60 0.77 13.02
CA SER A 68 -2.21 0.38 11.75
C SER A 68 -1.12 0.07 10.73
N ARG A 69 -1.43 -0.77 9.75
CA ARG A 69 -0.41 -1.26 8.83
C ARG A 69 -0.92 -1.52 7.44
N PHE A 70 -0.03 -1.40 6.47
CA PHE A 70 -0.31 -1.82 5.10
C PHE A 70 0.87 -2.54 4.47
N ARG A 71 0.60 -3.23 3.38
CA ARG A 71 1.61 -3.81 2.49
C ARG A 71 1.25 -3.57 1.04
N VAL A 72 2.24 -3.69 0.16
CA VAL A 72 2.11 -3.48 -1.28
C VAL A 72 2.52 -4.76 -2.00
N MET A 73 1.66 -5.24 -2.88
CA MET A 73 1.94 -6.35 -3.78
C MET A 73 2.05 -5.83 -5.21
N LEU A 74 3.06 -6.31 -5.92
CA LEU A 74 3.26 -6.07 -7.34
C LEU A 74 2.70 -7.27 -8.11
N LEU A 75 1.88 -6.99 -9.11
CA LEU A 75 1.37 -7.97 -10.06
C LEU A 75 1.92 -7.65 -11.44
N ALA A 76 2.73 -8.55 -11.98
CA ALA A 76 3.29 -8.41 -13.32
C ALA A 76 2.29 -8.90 -14.38
N HIS A 77 2.52 -8.50 -15.63
CA HIS A 77 1.67 -8.86 -16.77
C HIS A 77 1.59 -10.36 -17.04
N ASP A 78 2.58 -11.12 -16.61
CA ASP A 78 2.65 -12.58 -16.72
C ASP A 78 1.95 -13.31 -15.57
N GLY A 79 1.27 -12.57 -14.68
CA GLY A 79 0.55 -13.10 -13.53
C GLY A 79 1.43 -13.36 -12.31
N ARG A 80 2.74 -13.09 -12.36
CA ARG A 80 3.61 -13.18 -11.18
C ARG A 80 3.20 -12.15 -10.14
N ARG A 81 3.05 -12.61 -8.90
CA ARG A 81 2.73 -11.79 -7.73
C ARG A 81 3.90 -11.79 -6.76
N ARG A 82 4.38 -10.61 -6.37
CA ARG A 82 5.50 -10.43 -5.42
C ARG A 82 5.14 -9.36 -4.39
N ASP A 83 5.61 -9.54 -3.17
CA ASP A 83 5.57 -8.46 -2.17
C ASP A 83 6.64 -7.44 -2.55
N LEU A 84 6.30 -6.13 -2.52
CA LEU A 84 7.25 -5.07 -2.84
C LEU A 84 8.49 -5.15 -1.95
N SER A 85 8.29 -5.50 -0.67
CA SER A 85 9.40 -5.63 0.27
C SER A 85 10.30 -6.83 -0.04
N ALA A 86 9.75 -7.93 -0.57
CA ALA A 86 10.54 -9.08 -1.02
C ALA A 86 11.44 -8.73 -2.20
N LEU A 87 10.94 -7.92 -3.15
CA LEU A 87 11.76 -7.46 -4.27
C LEU A 87 12.97 -6.65 -3.77
N VAL A 88 12.77 -5.73 -2.85
CA VAL A 88 13.85 -4.90 -2.29
C VAL A 88 14.86 -5.71 -1.46
N VAL A 89 14.38 -6.60 -0.61
CA VAL A 89 15.22 -7.32 0.36
C VAL A 89 15.87 -8.56 -0.24
N ASP A 90 15.12 -9.40 -0.96
CA ASP A 90 15.64 -10.67 -1.47
C ASP A 90 16.36 -10.50 -2.81
N ASP A 91 15.81 -9.69 -3.73
CA ASP A 91 16.36 -9.60 -5.09
C ASP A 91 17.53 -8.59 -5.16
N PHE A 92 17.50 -7.53 -4.34
CA PHE A 92 18.53 -6.48 -4.35
C PHE A 92 19.40 -6.41 -3.09
N ALA A 93 19.12 -7.21 -2.06
CA ALA A 93 19.86 -7.25 -0.79
C ALA A 93 20.00 -5.87 -0.11
N VAL A 94 19.07 -4.94 -0.37
CA VAL A 94 19.13 -3.59 0.18
C VAL A 94 18.43 -3.58 1.54
N ALA A 95 19.19 -3.37 2.61
CA ALA A 95 18.70 -3.31 3.99
C ALA A 95 17.94 -2.00 4.32
N ILE A 96 17.22 -1.42 3.36
CA ILE A 96 16.34 -0.27 3.61
C ILE A 96 15.02 -0.66 4.27
N LEU A 97 14.64 -1.95 4.17
CA LEU A 97 13.46 -2.50 4.85
C LEU A 97 13.88 -3.59 5.85
N PRO A 98 13.17 -3.72 6.99
CA PRO A 98 13.48 -4.73 8.01
C PRO A 98 13.36 -6.19 7.55
N SER A 99 12.52 -6.52 6.55
CA SER A 99 12.32 -7.89 6.06
C SER A 99 11.61 -7.96 4.70
N ALA A 100 11.66 -9.12 4.05
CA ALA A 100 10.97 -9.42 2.78
C ALA A 100 9.43 -9.56 2.88
N ARG A 101 8.87 -9.49 4.10
CA ARG A 101 7.41 -9.51 4.36
C ARG A 101 7.02 -8.28 5.16
N HIS A 102 7.65 -7.16 4.83
CA HIS A 102 7.52 -5.94 5.61
C HIS A 102 6.10 -5.38 5.50
N TRP A 103 5.59 -4.98 6.66
CA TRP A 103 4.39 -4.17 6.76
C TRP A 103 4.82 -2.77 7.18
N TRP A 104 4.48 -1.78 6.37
CA TRP A 104 4.60 -0.40 6.78
C TRP A 104 3.61 -0.14 7.91
N GLN A 105 4.10 0.45 8.99
CA GLN A 105 3.33 0.75 10.19
C GLN A 105 3.12 2.25 10.31
N TYR A 106 1.97 2.65 10.80
CA TYR A 106 1.65 4.05 11.08
C TYR A 106 0.68 4.17 12.25
N GLN A 107 0.72 5.31 12.92
CA GLN A 107 -0.17 5.61 14.07
C GLN A 107 -1.00 6.87 13.84
N ASP A 108 -0.55 7.75 12.94
CA ASP A 108 -1.20 9.02 12.64
C ASP A 108 -1.09 9.36 11.15
N THR A 109 -1.73 10.46 10.76
CA THR A 109 -1.72 11.00 9.39
C THR A 109 -0.31 11.26 8.85
N HIS A 110 0.58 11.78 9.70
CA HIS A 110 1.92 12.19 9.28
C HIS A 110 2.78 10.96 8.95
N THR A 111 2.81 10.00 9.87
CA THR A 111 3.51 8.71 9.72
C THR A 111 2.93 7.89 8.57
N LEU A 112 1.61 7.93 8.34
CA LEU A 112 0.99 7.32 7.17
C LEU A 112 1.45 7.98 5.86
N GLY A 113 1.45 9.30 5.79
CA GLY A 113 1.90 10.03 4.60
C GLY A 113 3.36 9.72 4.26
N GLN A 114 4.24 9.66 5.26
CA GLN A 114 5.64 9.27 5.09
C GLN A 114 5.78 7.82 4.59
N ALA A 115 5.08 6.89 5.24
CA ALA A 115 5.12 5.48 4.85
C ALA A 115 4.60 5.26 3.41
N LEU A 116 3.52 5.94 3.02
CA LEU A 116 3.00 5.91 1.65
C LEU A 116 4.01 6.48 0.66
N LEU A 117 4.65 7.60 0.98
CA LEU A 117 5.68 8.20 0.13
C LEU A 117 6.88 7.27 -0.06
N GLU A 118 7.36 6.62 1.00
CA GLU A 118 8.46 5.65 0.92
C GLU A 118 8.07 4.45 0.07
N ALA A 119 6.93 3.82 0.35
CA ALA A 119 6.43 2.70 -0.45
C ALA A 119 6.26 3.10 -1.93
N GLY A 120 5.69 4.28 -2.20
CA GLY A 120 5.48 4.77 -3.56
C GLY A 120 6.78 5.04 -4.34
N LYS A 121 7.81 5.57 -3.68
CA LYS A 121 9.15 5.72 -4.29
C LYS A 121 9.72 4.37 -4.70
N LEU A 122 9.56 3.34 -3.87
CA LEU A 122 10.00 1.98 -4.20
C LEU A 122 9.18 1.41 -5.36
N THR A 123 7.87 1.64 -5.39
CA THR A 123 7.00 1.16 -6.47
C THR A 123 7.28 1.80 -7.83
N ILE A 124 7.72 3.06 -7.87
CA ILE A 124 8.00 3.78 -9.14
C ILE A 124 9.47 3.62 -9.54
N GLY A 125 10.37 3.55 -8.57
CA GLY A 125 11.80 3.40 -8.80
C GLY A 125 12.21 2.02 -9.32
N TYR A 126 11.35 1.01 -9.17
CA TYR A 126 11.61 -0.39 -9.54
C TYR A 126 10.47 -0.96 -10.40
#